data_AF-A0A482RKA8-F1
#
_entry.id   AF-A0A482RKA8-F1
#
_cell.length_a   1.000
_cell.length_b   1.000
_cell.length_c   1.000
_cell.angle_alpha   90.00
_cell.angle_beta   90.00
_cell.angle_gamma   90.00
#
_symmetry.space_group_name_H-M   'P 1'
#
loop_
_entity.id
_entity.type
_entity.pdbx_description
1 polymer ?
#
loop_
_entity_poly.entity_id
_entity_poly.type
_entity_poly.pdbx_seq_one_letter_code
_entity_poly.pdbx_strand_id
1 'polypeptide(L)' 'MDVRLRLQVNTAIDSEPALVNSSPEDKAWFVKVEMSNPEEVKGLMDAAAYKAFCESEAAHH' A
#
# COMPACT_ATOMS: atom_id res chain seq x y z
N MET A 1 -25.57 5.18 -7.06
CA MET A 1 -24.18 4.76 -7.32
C MET A 1 -23.88 3.56 -6.45
N ASP A 2 -23.50 2.44 -7.04
CA ASP A 2 -23.23 1.18 -6.33
C ASP A 2 -21.84 1.26 -5.65
N VAL A 3 -21.77 0.95 -4.35
CA VAL A 3 -20.55 1.03 -3.54
C VAL A 3 -19.51 -0.03 -3.95
N ARG A 4 -19.91 -1.10 -4.64
CA ARG A 4 -19.05 -2.25 -4.95
C ARG A 4 -18.05 -2.01 -6.08
N LEU A 5 -18.16 -0.93 -6.85
CA LEU A 5 -17.27 -0.66 -7.98
C LEU A 5 -15.98 0.10 -7.61
N ARG A 6 -15.85 0.60 -6.37
CA ARG A 6 -14.73 1.47 -5.93
C ARG A 6 -13.64 0.78 -5.13
N LEU A 7 -13.76 -0.54 -4.91
CA LEU A 7 -12.82 -1.33 -4.13
C LEU A 7 -12.57 -2.67 -4.84
N GLN A 8 -11.30 -3.04 -4.99
CA GLN A 8 -10.87 -4.38 -5.42
C GLN A 8 -9.96 -4.98 -4.36
N VAL A 9 -10.05 -6.29 -4.16
CA VAL A 9 -9.22 -7.05 -3.23
C VAL A 9 -8.44 -8.11 -4.01
N ASN A 10 -7.16 -8.28 -3.70
CA ASN A 10 -6.30 -9.27 -4.37
C ASN A 10 -6.48 -10.66 -3.75
N THR A 11 -7.36 -11.46 -4.33
CA THR A 11 -7.62 -12.84 -3.88
C THR A 11 -6.43 -13.79 -4.09
N ALA A 12 -5.39 -13.40 -4.83
CA ALA A 12 -4.19 -14.22 -5.00
C ALA A 12 -3.37 -14.35 -3.71
N ILE A 13 -3.41 -13.34 -2.83
CA ILE A 13 -2.69 -13.36 -1.55
C ILE A 13 -3.28 -14.39 -0.59
N ASP A 14 -4.59 -14.67 -0.68
CA ASP A 14 -5.24 -15.72 0.11
C ASP A 14 -4.66 -17.11 -0.22
N SER A 15 -4.35 -17.35 -1.50
CA SER A 15 -3.76 -18.61 -1.97
C SER A 15 -2.24 -18.65 -1.87
N GLU A 16 -1.56 -17.51 -1.97
CA GLU A 16 -0.10 -17.41 -1.96
C GLU A 16 0.38 -16.26 -1.05
N PRO A 17 0.28 -16.40 0.29
CA PRO A 17 0.66 -15.34 1.23
C PRO A 17 2.13 -14.90 1.12
N ALA A 18 3.00 -15.80 0.63
CA ALA A 18 4.43 -15.53 0.43
C ALA A 18 4.72 -14.44 -0.62
N LEU A 19 3.74 -14.10 -1.46
CA LEU A 19 3.86 -12.98 -2.40
C LEU A 19 4.15 -11.66 -1.66
N VAL A 20 3.60 -11.46 -0.45
CA VAL A 20 3.85 -10.26 0.36
C VAL A 20 5.33 -10.05 0.63
N ASN A 21 6.10 -11.12 0.83
CA ASN A 21 7.52 -11.03 1.09
C ASN A 21 8.35 -10.94 -0.21
N SER A 22 7.96 -11.70 -1.24
CA SER A 22 8.75 -11.86 -2.46
C SER A 22 8.48 -10.80 -3.53
N SER A 23 7.32 -10.14 -3.48
CA SER A 23 6.88 -9.13 -4.46
C SER A 23 5.99 -8.06 -3.81
N PRO A 24 6.46 -7.38 -2.74
CA PRO A 24 5.67 -6.44 -1.94
C PRO A 24 5.12 -5.26 -2.75
N GLU A 25 5.84 -4.81 -3.76
CA GLU A 25 5.51 -3.61 -4.56
C GLU A 25 4.83 -3.92 -5.89
N ASP A 26 4.64 -5.20 -6.25
CA ASP A 26 4.09 -5.61 -7.55
C ASP A 26 2.92 -6.60 -7.39
N LYS A 27 3.20 -7.89 -7.19
CA LYS A 27 2.15 -8.92 -7.19
C LYS A 27 1.33 -8.95 -5.90
N ALA A 28 1.85 -8.37 -4.82
CA ALA A 28 1.26 -8.45 -3.48
C ALA A 28 0.50 -7.19 -3.03
N TRP A 29 -0.09 -6.43 -3.97
CA TRP A 29 -1.03 -5.37 -3.60
C TRP A 29 -2.23 -5.96 -2.85
N PHE A 30 -2.64 -5.33 -1.74
CA PHE A 30 -3.78 -5.82 -0.95
C PHE A 30 -5.13 -5.36 -1.51
N VAL A 31 -5.23 -4.05 -1.77
CA VAL A 31 -6.47 -3.42 -2.23
C VAL A 31 -6.17 -2.40 -3.33
N LYS A 32 -7.14 -2.20 -4.22
CA LYS A 32 -7.19 -1.02 -5.11
C LYS A 32 -8.45 -0.24 -4.76
N VAL A 33 -8.30 1.06 -4.58
CA VAL A 33 -9.37 1.94 -4.14
C VAL A 33 -9.49 3.10 -5.12
N GLU A 34 -10.71 3.43 -5.51
CA GLU A 34 -10.99 4.71 -6.17
C GLU A 34 -11.02 5.80 -5.09
N MET A 35 -10.05 6.71 -5.13
CA MET A 35 -9.96 7.78 -4.14
C MET A 35 -11.12 8.75 -4.30
N SER A 36 -11.85 8.99 -3.20
CA SER A 36 -12.89 10.03 -3.17
C SER A 36 -12.32 11.44 -3.31
N ASN A 37 -11.06 11.63 -2.93
CA ASN A 37 -10.32 12.88 -3.08
C ASN A 37 -8.85 12.60 -3.45
N PRO A 38 -8.47 12.70 -4.74
CA PRO A 38 -7.09 12.43 -5.18
C PRO A 38 -6.02 13.35 -4.57
N GLU A 39 -6.41 14.54 -4.07
CA GLU A 39 -5.47 15.50 -3.48
C GLU A 39 -4.84 15.00 -2.17
N GLU A 40 -5.46 14.01 -1.50
CA GLU A 40 -4.93 13.40 -0.28
C GLU A 40 -3.56 12.72 -0.50
N VAL A 41 -3.24 12.33 -1.74
CA VAL A 41 -1.90 11.78 -2.08
C VAL A 41 -0.78 12.77 -1.77
N LYS A 42 -1.05 14.08 -1.84
CA LYS A 42 -0.05 15.13 -1.53
C LYS A 42 0.32 15.17 -0.05
N GLY A 43 -0.48 14.57 0.83
CA GLY A 43 -0.19 14.44 2.25
C GLY A 43 0.67 13.23 2.61
N LEU A 44 0.97 12.36 1.64
CA LEU A 44 1.80 11.17 1.86
C LEU A 44 3.30 11.48 1.71
N MET A 45 4.13 10.65 2.32
CA MET A 45 5.57 10.72 2.16
C MET A 45 6.00 10.24 0.77
N ASP A 46 7.01 10.89 0.20
CA ASP A 46 7.75 10.32 -0.92
C ASP A 46 8.75 9.25 -0.44
N ALA A 47 9.43 8.61 -1.40
CA ALA A 47 10.39 7.54 -1.10
C ALA A 47 11.57 7.99 -0.22
N ALA A 48 12.04 9.23 -0.38
CA ALA A 48 13.17 9.74 0.39
C ALA A 48 12.76 10.06 1.83
N ALA A 49 11.61 10.71 2.00
CA ALA A 49 11.03 11.00 3.30
C ALA A 49 10.69 9.72 4.07
N TYR A 50 10.12 8.71 3.41
CA TYR A 50 9.80 7.44 4.05
C TYR A 50 11.04 6.66 4.49
N LYS A 51 12.10 6.65 3.67
CA LYS A 51 13.38 6.03 4.05
C LYS A 51 13.97 6.68 5.30
N ALA A 52 14.01 8.02 5.35
CA ALA A 52 14.51 8.75 6.51
C ALA A 52 13.68 8.46 7.77
N PHE A 53 12.36 8.34 7.64
CA PHE A 53 11.47 7.94 8.73
C PHE A 53 11.79 6.52 9.26
N CYS A 54 11.98 5.53 8.37
CA CYS A 54 12.36 4.18 8.80
C CYS A 54 13.71 4.15 9.51
N GLU A 55 14.70 4.91 9.02
CA GLU A 55 16.01 5.02 9.64
C GLU A 55 15.94 5.68 11.02
N SER A 56 15.10 6.72 11.20
CA SER A 56 14.90 7.33 12.51
C SER A 56 14.27 6.34 13.49
N GLU A 57 13.21 5.63 13.09
CA GLU A 57 12.55 4.64 13.95
C GLU A 57 13.50 3.51 14.35
N ALA A 58 14.31 3.01 13.41
CA ALA A 58 15.28 1.95 13.69
C ALA A 58 16.37 2.39 14.67
N ALA A 59 16.75 3.67 14.67
CA ALA A 59 17.77 4.22 15.58
C ALA A 59 17.24 4.49 17.01
N HIS A 60 15.93 4.40 17.22
CA HIS A 60 15.28 4.58 18.53
C HIS A 60 15.19 3.27 19.35
N HIS A 61 15.79 2.17 18.87
CA HIS A 61 15.83 0.85 19.51
C HIS A 61 17.25 0.30 19.59
#